data_AF-A0A7S4QC87-F1
#
_entry.id   AF-A0A7S4QC87-F1
#
_cell.length_a   1.000
_cell.length_b   1.000
_cell.length_c   1.000
_cell.angle_alpha   90.00
_cell.angle_beta   90.00
_cell.angle_gamma   90.00
#
_symmetry.space_group_name_H-M   'P 1'
#
loop_
_entity.id
_entity.type
_entity.pdbx_description
1 polymer ?
#
loop_
_entity_poly.entity_id
_entity_poly.type
_entity_poly.pdbx_seq_one_letter_code
_entity_poly.pdbx_strand_id
1 'polypeptide(L)'
;RAFRSREGHCRVPLKHEEAGFNLGGAVRGVRSKGCFVTGHPERRRALDQLGFVWREDDARWEQLVQLLRVFKIREGHCWVPQRHIESGLPLGRMLSQIRSCGTFIRSSPRRAQTLLDLGVTFEKHGDVRWAHFLEVLSAYKS
;
A
#
# COMPACT_ATOMS: atom_id res chain seq x y z
N ARG A 1 11.44 -6.75 -16.25
CA ARG A 1 10.31 -7.67 -15.95
C ARG A 1 10.75 -8.96 -15.20
N ALA A 2 12.02 -9.39 -15.26
CA ALA A 2 12.46 -10.65 -14.63
C ALA A 2 12.43 -10.66 -13.08
N PHE A 3 12.92 -9.62 -12.41
CA PHE A 3 13.08 -9.63 -10.94
C PHE A 3 11.75 -9.70 -10.16
N ARG A 4 10.77 -8.84 -10.51
CA ARG A 4 9.43 -8.82 -9.89
C ARG A 4 8.65 -10.13 -10.12
N SER A 5 8.91 -10.81 -11.24
CA SER A 5 8.27 -12.09 -11.57
C SER A 5 8.89 -13.28 -10.83
N ARG A 6 10.16 -13.19 -10.42
CA ARG A 6 10.87 -14.24 -9.66
C ARG A 6 10.67 -14.11 -8.15
N GLU A 7 10.80 -12.90 -7.62
CA GLU A 7 10.90 -12.68 -6.17
C GLU A 7 9.57 -12.26 -5.52
N GLY A 8 8.50 -12.07 -6.31
CA GLY A 8 7.19 -11.62 -5.80
C GLY A 8 7.19 -10.21 -5.18
N HIS A 9 8.35 -9.54 -5.11
CA HIS A 9 8.54 -8.23 -4.53
C HIS A 9 9.63 -7.42 -5.25
N CYS A 10 9.53 -6.09 -5.21
CA CYS A 10 10.53 -5.16 -5.77
C CYS A 10 11.67 -4.81 -4.79
N ARG A 11 11.94 -5.65 -3.78
CA ARG A 11 13.13 -5.53 -2.93
C ARG A 11 14.33 -6.06 -3.70
N VAL A 12 15.09 -5.19 -4.33
CA VAL A 12 16.39 -5.54 -4.89
C VAL A 12 17.41 -5.50 -3.73
N PRO A 13 18.02 -6.64 -3.32
CA PRO A 13 19.06 -6.66 -2.30
C PRO A 13 20.17 -5.66 -2.63
N LEU A 14 20.79 -5.07 -1.59
CA LEU A 14 21.82 -4.04 -1.76
C LEU A 14 23.00 -4.49 -2.64
N LYS A 15 23.30 -5.79 -2.63
CA LYS A 15 24.37 -6.43 -3.41
C LYS A 15 23.83 -7.25 -4.59
N HIS A 16 22.58 -7.02 -5.02
CA HIS A 16 22.02 -7.75 -6.16
C HIS A 16 22.71 -7.30 -7.44
N GLU A 17 23.35 -8.26 -8.09
CA GLU A 17 23.96 -8.09 -9.39
C GLU A 17 23.13 -8.83 -10.44
N GLU A 18 22.84 -8.14 -11.53
CA GLU A 18 22.16 -8.70 -12.69
C GLU A 18 23.03 -8.39 -13.91
N ALA A 19 23.44 -9.42 -14.65
CA ALA A 19 24.32 -9.28 -15.82
C ALA A 19 25.61 -8.46 -15.56
N GLY A 20 26.22 -8.62 -14.38
CA GLY A 20 27.44 -7.89 -13.99
C GLY A 20 27.21 -6.44 -13.56
N PHE A 21 25.95 -6.00 -13.44
CA PHE A 21 25.58 -4.67 -12.98
C PHE A 21 25.01 -4.72 -11.57
N ASN A 22 25.57 -3.94 -10.64
CA ASN A 22 25.06 -3.80 -9.27
C ASN A 22 23.77 -2.97 -9.26
N LEU A 23 22.67 -3.67 -9.55
CA LEU A 23 21.33 -3.10 -9.61
C LEU A 23 20.88 -2.62 -8.23
N GLY A 24 21.22 -3.32 -7.16
CA GLY A 24 20.86 -2.94 -5.79
C GLY A 24 21.38 -1.57 -5.38
N GLY A 25 22.67 -1.32 -5.62
CA GLY A 25 23.32 -0.04 -5.37
C GLY A 25 22.77 1.08 -6.25
N ALA A 26 22.54 0.80 -7.54
CA ALA A 26 21.97 1.77 -8.47
C ALA A 26 20.56 2.19 -8.07
N VAL A 27 19.68 1.23 -7.74
CA VAL A 27 18.31 1.49 -7.24
C VAL A 27 18.36 2.33 -5.97
N ARG A 28 19.26 2.02 -5.03
CA ARG A 28 19.43 2.83 -3.82
C ARG A 28 19.87 4.26 -4.15
N GLY A 29 20.83 4.44 -5.05
CA GLY A 29 21.30 5.77 -5.47
C GLY A 29 20.20 6.60 -6.12
N VAL A 30 19.40 5.99 -7.01
CA VAL A 30 18.22 6.61 -7.62
C VAL A 30 17.21 7.04 -6.54
N ARG A 31 16.92 6.18 -5.56
CA ARG A 31 15.93 6.46 -4.50
C ARG A 31 16.39 7.49 -3.47
N SER A 32 17.66 7.45 -3.04
CA SER A 32 18.15 8.30 -1.95
C SER A 32 18.70 9.64 -2.41
N LYS A 33 19.31 9.69 -3.60
CA LYS A 33 20.03 10.86 -4.11
C LYS A 33 19.52 11.36 -5.46
N GLY A 34 18.52 10.68 -6.05
CA GLY A 34 18.08 10.99 -7.41
C GLY A 34 19.16 10.73 -8.46
N CYS A 35 20.13 9.86 -8.18
CA CYS A 35 21.17 9.52 -9.15
C CYS A 35 20.51 9.10 -10.47
N PHE A 36 21.08 9.54 -11.59
CA PHE A 36 20.57 9.33 -12.96
C PHE A 36 19.28 10.07 -13.34
N VAL A 37 18.47 10.54 -12.40
CA VAL A 37 17.12 11.09 -12.69
C VAL A 37 16.99 12.58 -12.38
N THR A 38 17.83 13.11 -11.49
CA THR A 38 17.92 14.55 -11.23
C THR A 38 18.38 15.27 -12.50
N GLY A 39 17.57 16.20 -13.00
CA GLY A 39 17.83 16.92 -14.26
C GLY A 39 17.41 16.19 -15.54
N HIS A 40 16.84 14.97 -15.43
CA HIS A 40 16.55 14.10 -16.57
C HIS A 40 15.11 13.52 -16.49
N PRO A 41 14.08 14.31 -16.82
CA PRO A 41 12.67 13.89 -16.74
C PRO A 41 12.34 12.69 -17.64
N GLU A 42 13.04 12.52 -18.76
CA GLU A 42 12.92 11.39 -19.67
C GLU A 42 13.32 10.07 -19.02
N ARG A 43 14.39 10.06 -18.21
CA ARG A 43 14.85 8.88 -17.48
C ARG A 43 13.88 8.49 -16.37
N ARG A 44 13.29 9.49 -15.72
CA ARG A 44 12.20 9.27 -14.75
C ARG A 44 11.00 8.61 -15.42
N ARG A 45 10.53 9.12 -16.56
CA ARG A 45 9.41 8.53 -17.31
C ARG A 45 9.71 7.11 -17.79
N ALA A 46 10.93 6.83 -18.25
CA ALA A 46 11.32 5.48 -18.64
C ALA A 46 11.25 4.49 -17.46
N LEU A 47 11.71 4.91 -16.26
CA LEU A 47 11.58 4.13 -15.04
C LEU A 47 10.11 3.93 -14.63
N ASP A 48 9.27 4.96 -14.75
CA ASP A 48 7.82 4.88 -14.47
C ASP A 48 7.12 3.88 -15.41
N GLN A 49 7.43 3.90 -16.71
CA GLN A 49 6.89 2.95 -17.70
C GLN A 49 7.31 1.50 -17.43
N LEU A 50 8.48 1.32 -16.81
CA LEU A 50 8.98 0.01 -16.38
C LEU A 50 8.38 -0.45 -15.03
N GLY A 51 7.57 0.39 -14.38
CA GLY A 51 6.96 0.12 -13.08
C GLY A 51 7.94 0.25 -11.91
N PHE A 52 8.90 1.17 -12.02
CA PHE A 52 9.89 1.40 -10.97
C PHE A 52 9.26 1.97 -9.70
N VAL A 53 9.44 1.27 -8.60
CA VAL A 53 8.94 1.71 -7.28
C VAL A 53 9.96 2.68 -6.66
N TRP A 54 9.58 3.95 -6.58
CA TRP A 54 10.42 5.04 -6.07
C TRP A 54 10.55 5.02 -4.55
N ARG A 55 9.48 4.68 -3.83
CA ARG A 55 9.50 4.54 -2.37
C ARG A 55 8.93 3.18 -2.01
N GLU A 56 9.59 2.47 -1.09
CA GLU A 56 9.06 1.20 -0.55
C GLU A 56 7.67 1.38 0.06
N ASP A 57 7.40 2.58 0.56
CA ASP A 57 6.09 2.99 1.05
C ASP A 57 4.99 2.89 -0.02
N ASP A 58 5.34 3.10 -1.30
CA ASP A 58 4.39 3.04 -2.41
C ASP A 58 3.98 1.60 -2.71
N ALA A 59 4.93 0.65 -2.70
CA ALA A 59 4.61 -0.76 -2.86
C ALA A 59 3.79 -1.32 -1.69
N ARG A 60 4.13 -0.95 -0.45
CA ARG A 60 3.31 -1.34 0.72
C ARG A 60 1.92 -0.73 0.65
N TRP A 61 1.81 0.51 0.17
CA TRP A 61 0.53 1.17 -0.04
C TRP A 61 -0.34 0.45 -1.06
N GLU A 62 0.22 0.08 -2.23
CA GLU A 62 -0.50 -0.67 -3.26
C GLU A 62 -0.99 -2.02 -2.72
N GLN A 63 -0.14 -2.75 -1.99
CA GLN A 63 -0.52 -4.01 -1.36
C GLN A 63 -1.63 -3.82 -0.33
N LEU A 64 -1.54 -2.80 0.53
CA LEU A 64 -2.59 -2.45 1.49
C LEU A 64 -3.93 -2.22 0.78
N VAL A 65 -3.95 -1.40 -0.27
CA VAL A 65 -5.16 -1.08 -1.03
C VAL A 65 -5.75 -2.31 -1.69
N GLN A 66 -4.92 -3.18 -2.26
CA GLN A 66 -5.38 -4.44 -2.86
C GLN A 66 -6.02 -5.36 -1.82
N LEU A 67 -5.36 -5.57 -0.68
CA LEU A 67 -5.89 -6.43 0.39
C LEU A 67 -7.16 -5.86 1.03
N LEU A 68 -7.26 -4.54 1.16
CA LEU A 68 -8.49 -3.89 1.61
C LEU A 68 -9.66 -4.13 0.66
N ARG A 69 -9.43 -4.11 -0.67
CA ARG A 69 -10.47 -4.43 -1.65
C ARG A 69 -10.95 -5.87 -1.51
N VAL A 70 -10.01 -6.81 -1.37
CA VAL A 70 -10.33 -8.23 -1.16
C VAL A 70 -11.12 -8.42 0.13
N PHE A 71 -10.66 -7.81 1.23
CA PHE A 71 -11.34 -7.86 2.52
C PHE A 71 -12.76 -7.27 2.43
N LYS A 72 -12.93 -6.12 1.77
CA LYS A 72 -14.24 -5.50 1.57
C LYS A 72 -15.18 -6.37 0.74
N ILE A 73 -14.69 -7.03 -0.31
CA ILE A 73 -15.51 -7.94 -1.11
C ILE A 73 -15.97 -9.14 -0.26
N ARG A 74 -15.09 -9.66 0.59
CA ARG A 74 -15.38 -10.82 1.45
C ARG A 74 -16.35 -10.48 2.59
N GLU A 75 -16.11 -9.38 3.28
CA GLU A 75 -16.83 -9.02 4.52
C GLU A 75 -17.93 -7.97 4.29
N GLY A 76 -18.00 -7.35 3.11
CA GLY A 76 -18.88 -6.21 2.82
C GLY A 76 -18.38 -4.88 3.40
N HIS A 77 -17.44 -4.91 4.34
CA HIS A 77 -16.94 -3.72 5.05
C HIS A 77 -15.40 -3.69 5.15
N CYS A 78 -14.83 -2.52 5.45
CA CYS A 78 -13.38 -2.33 5.62
C CYS A 78 -12.93 -2.38 7.09
N TRP A 79 -13.61 -3.18 7.91
CA TRP A 79 -13.35 -3.23 9.36
C TRP A 79 -12.43 -4.37 9.72
N VAL A 80 -11.16 -4.07 9.53
CA VAL A 80 -10.10 -5.02 9.79
C VAL A 80 -9.75 -4.98 11.28
N PRO A 81 -9.89 -6.10 12.04
CA PRO A 81 -9.47 -6.19 13.42
C PRO A 81 -7.98 -5.82 13.58
N GLN A 82 -7.59 -5.18 14.68
CA GLN A 82 -6.21 -4.65 14.83
C GLN A 82 -5.11 -5.71 14.64
N ARG A 83 -5.37 -6.95 15.08
CA ARG A 83 -4.44 -8.09 14.97
C ARG A 83 -4.63 -8.92 13.69
N HIS A 84 -5.53 -8.52 12.80
CA HIS A 84 -5.82 -9.27 11.57
C HIS A 84 -4.64 -9.19 10.60
N ILE A 85 -4.32 -10.36 10.04
CA ILE A 85 -3.30 -10.55 9.02
C ILE A 85 -4.01 -11.06 7.78
N GLU A 86 -3.83 -10.35 6.66
CA GLU A 86 -4.38 -10.75 5.37
C GLU A 86 -3.19 -11.03 4.43
N SER A 87 -3.10 -12.25 3.91
CA SER A 87 -2.03 -12.69 3.01
C SER A 87 -0.61 -12.35 3.52
N GLY A 88 -0.37 -12.55 4.82
CA GLY A 88 0.93 -12.29 5.46
C GLY A 88 1.21 -10.82 5.81
N LEU A 89 0.31 -9.89 5.47
CA LEU A 89 0.42 -8.47 5.84
C LEU A 89 -0.48 -8.13 7.04
N PRO A 90 0.04 -7.42 8.05
CA PRO A 90 -0.72 -7.04 9.25
C PRO A 90 -1.65 -5.86 8.96
N LEU A 91 -2.69 -6.12 8.16
CA LEU A 91 -3.63 -5.13 7.61
C LEU A 91 -4.28 -4.29 8.72
N GLY A 92 -4.67 -4.93 9.83
CA GLY A 92 -5.26 -4.24 10.99
C GLY A 92 -4.32 -3.23 11.65
N ARG A 93 -3.05 -3.62 11.83
CA ARG A 93 -2.01 -2.74 12.40
C ARG A 93 -1.70 -1.59 11.46
N MET A 94 -1.62 -1.83 10.16
CA MET A 94 -1.37 -0.79 9.17
C MET A 94 -2.49 0.25 9.17
N LEU A 95 -3.76 -0.16 9.16
CA LEU A 95 -4.89 0.78 9.28
C LEU A 95 -4.85 1.55 10.60
N SER A 96 -4.48 0.90 11.72
CA SER A 96 -4.32 1.59 13.01
C SER A 96 -3.27 2.70 12.93
N GLN A 97 -2.13 2.46 12.27
CA GLN A 97 -1.07 3.46 12.09
C GLN A 97 -1.50 4.61 11.16
N ILE A 98 -2.26 4.30 10.11
CA ILE A 98 -2.84 5.30 9.21
C ILE A 98 -3.80 6.20 10.00
N ARG A 99 -4.67 5.62 10.85
CA ARG A 99 -5.62 6.38 11.68
C ARG A 99 -4.93 7.23 12.75
N SER A 100 -3.93 6.67 13.45
CA SER A 100 -3.28 7.37 14.58
C SER A 100 -2.24 8.39 14.15
N CYS A 101 -1.51 8.11 13.07
CA CYS A 101 -0.32 8.87 12.69
C CYS A 101 -0.37 9.38 11.25
N GLY A 102 -1.39 9.04 10.47
CA GLY A 102 -1.46 9.45 9.05
C GLY A 102 -0.37 8.80 8.19
N THR A 103 0.15 7.63 8.58
CA THR A 103 1.12 6.88 7.77
C THR A 103 0.59 6.73 6.34
N PHE A 104 1.44 6.92 5.32
CA PHE A 104 1.09 6.97 3.89
C PHE A 104 0.21 8.14 3.41
N ILE A 105 -0.67 8.70 4.26
CA ILE A 105 -1.67 9.71 3.85
C ILE A 105 -1.27 11.15 4.20
N ARG A 106 -0.42 11.37 5.21
CA ARG A 106 -0.04 12.70 5.71
C ARG A 106 0.54 13.60 4.61
N SER A 107 1.33 13.03 3.71
CA SER A 107 1.96 13.73 2.59
C SER A 107 1.25 13.51 1.26
N SER A 108 0.04 12.92 1.26
CA SER A 108 -0.63 12.49 0.03
C SER A 108 -2.16 12.50 0.18
N PRO A 109 -2.83 13.63 -0.09
CA PRO A 109 -4.29 13.74 -0.04
C PRO A 109 -5.01 12.72 -0.92
N ARG A 110 -4.45 12.38 -2.09
CA ARG A 110 -4.99 11.34 -2.99
C ARG A 110 -5.07 9.96 -2.33
N ARG A 111 -4.13 9.64 -1.44
CA ARG A 111 -4.13 8.38 -0.69
C ARG A 111 -5.21 8.36 0.36
N ALA A 112 -5.42 9.48 1.06
CA ALA A 112 -6.53 9.63 1.98
C ALA A 112 -7.87 9.43 1.23
N GLN A 113 -8.03 10.07 0.07
CA GLN A 113 -9.23 9.90 -0.75
C GLN A 113 -9.46 8.46 -1.18
N THR A 114 -8.41 7.75 -1.61
CA THR A 114 -8.54 6.32 -1.99
C THR A 114 -9.10 5.46 -0.84
N LEU A 115 -8.73 5.74 0.41
CA LEU A 115 -9.26 5.02 1.57
C LEU A 115 -10.73 5.38 1.84
N LEU A 116 -11.10 6.66 1.70
CA LEU A 116 -12.48 7.11 1.80
C LEU A 116 -13.36 6.45 0.74
N ASP A 117 -12.90 6.38 -0.51
CA ASP A 117 -13.62 5.73 -1.62
C ASP A 117 -13.79 4.22 -1.37
N LEU A 118 -12.84 3.59 -0.68
CA LEU A 118 -12.96 2.21 -0.23
C LEU A 118 -13.90 2.03 0.97
N GLY A 119 -14.40 3.11 1.59
CA GLY A 119 -15.24 3.06 2.77
C GLY A 119 -14.45 2.84 4.08
N VAL A 120 -13.15 3.15 4.08
CA VAL A 120 -12.37 3.23 5.31
C VAL A 120 -12.66 4.57 5.98
N THR A 121 -13.33 4.53 7.12
CA THR A 121 -13.62 5.73 7.91
C THR A 121 -12.48 6.04 8.89
N PHE A 122 -12.28 7.34 9.12
CA PHE A 122 -11.34 7.88 10.11
C PHE A 122 -12.05 8.28 11.42
N GLU A 123 -13.37 8.16 11.48
CA GLU A 123 -14.18 8.41 12.66
C GLU A 123 -13.92 7.37 13.76
N LYS A 124 -14.29 7.73 15.00
CA LYS A 124 -14.07 6.84 16.15
C LYS A 124 -14.85 5.54 15.96
N HIS A 125 -14.19 4.43 16.29
CA HIS A 125 -14.63 3.05 16.06
C HIS A 125 -16.02 2.66 16.61
N GLY A 126 -16.66 3.49 17.44
CA GLY A 126 -17.97 3.20 18.04
C GLY A 126 -19.15 3.48 17.11
N ASP A 127 -19.20 4.67 16.51
CA ASP A 127 -20.41 5.16 15.82
C ASP A 127 -20.66 4.45 14.48
N VAL A 128 -19.60 4.15 13.74
CA VAL A 128 -19.69 3.45 12.45
C VAL A 128 -19.96 1.96 12.64
N ARG A 129 -19.48 1.36 13.75
CA ARG A 129 -19.73 -0.04 14.09
C ARG A 129 -21.19 -0.32 14.38
N TRP A 130 -21.85 0.66 15.00
CA TRP A 130 -23.27 0.63 15.29
C TRP A 130 -24.12 0.60 14.01
N ALA A 131 -23.76 1.40 13.00
CA ALA A 131 -24.53 1.49 11.75
C ALA A 131 -24.59 0.14 10.99
N HIS A 132 -23.48 -0.56 10.82
CA HIS A 132 -23.50 -1.89 10.18
C HIS A 132 -24.08 -2.97 11.08
N PHE A 133 -23.88 -2.89 12.41
CA PHE A 133 -24.54 -3.83 13.32
C PHE A 133 -26.06 -3.76 13.13
N LEU A 134 -26.62 -2.55 12.99
CA LEU A 134 -28.03 -2.36 12.68
C LEU A 134 -28.41 -2.90 11.29
N GLU A 135 -27.58 -2.70 10.27
CA GLU A 135 -27.79 -3.24 8.92
C GLU A 135 -27.81 -4.78 8.90
N VAL A 136 -26.83 -5.42 9.54
CA VAL A 136 -26.75 -6.88 9.61
C VAL A 136 -27.90 -7.44 10.45
N LEU A 137 -28.25 -6.79 11.55
CA LEU A 137 -29.36 -7.20 12.41
C LEU A 137 -30.73 -7.02 11.73
N SER A 138 -30.91 -5.98 10.91
CA SER A 138 -32.15 -5.78 10.14
C SER A 138 -32.30 -6.83 9.02
N ALA A 139 -31.20 -7.17 8.34
CA ALA A 139 -31.18 -8.23 7.34
C ALA A 139 -31.45 -9.62 7.93
N TYR A 140 -31.01 -9.89 9.16
CA TYR A 140 -31.28 -11.17 9.86
C TYR A 140 -32.73 -11.32 10.34
N LYS A 141 -33.41 -10.20 10.64
CA LYS A 141 -34.79 -10.20 11.17
C LYS A 141 -35.87 -10.15 10.07
N SER A 142 -35.48 -10.04 8.81
CA SER A 142 -36.36 -10.09 7.63
C SER A 142 -36.43 -11.51 7.09
#